data_AF-A0A0E0H906-F1
#
_entry.id   AF-A0A0E0H906-F1
#
_cell.length_a   1.000
_cell.length_b   1.000
_cell.length_c   1.000
_cell.angle_alpha   90.00
_cell.angle_beta   90.00
_cell.angle_gamma   90.00
#
_symmetry.space_group_name_H-M   'P 1'
#
loop_
_entity.id
_entity.type
_entity.pdbx_description
1 polymer ?
#
loop_
_entity_poly.entity_id
_entity_poly.type
_entity_poly.pdbx_seq_one_letter_code
_entity_poly.pdbx_strand_id
1 'polypeptide(L)'
;MRSPRLRRNPPPATTAAAAAPAPDQFRPGDLVEVLPDEPGYRGAHFPASVTASHANPRGYTVAYDGSGCPLGEVVAASQLRPRPPDAPRGVPPAEHAVVDAFKGGAWWVGVALGGGRAAAGGRVAVCFPETREVVEFDAADVRPHLEWVAGEWLSPENMGISKTMPYKKGTQVEVAKLEGNSVVAWFSAAVEKAIWKNSLLVDYNCSKNDGSVLPKEIVDLKHIRPHPQHASAIIFCINDEVEGFQGNGWWLGVITDVHPEFRYTFKAAHSGKEIQLDQKALRLRYDWTHDQWQQVTQNVTKKFAKGSKVEVTSNDDGFHGAWFQGTALKYVNNKILVEYDALKADDEITPLTEAIEVQHVRPCPPDIPVTSGFNLLDEVDACWNDGWWVGVISKVNSGDRYMVYFRSSTEETEFGHEQLRLHCDWVGGRWMRASLVCCIFPEF
;
A
#
# COMPACT_ATOMS: atom_id res chain seq x y z
N MET A 1 41.91 25.56 71.88
CA MET A 1 41.29 24.23 72.07
C MET A 1 41.19 23.51 70.73
N ARG A 2 42.09 22.57 70.41
CA ARG A 2 41.85 21.51 69.42
C ARG A 2 42.66 20.28 69.83
N SER A 3 41.95 19.29 70.36
CA SER A 3 42.45 17.94 70.67
C SER A 3 42.30 17.01 69.42
N PRO A 4 42.65 15.71 69.46
CA PRO A 4 43.76 15.15 68.69
C PRO A 4 43.29 14.30 67.48
N ARG A 5 44.18 14.12 66.49
CA ARG A 5 44.02 13.11 65.43
C ARG A 5 44.37 11.72 65.97
N LEU A 6 43.36 10.85 66.08
CA LEU A 6 43.55 9.41 66.28
C LEU A 6 43.68 8.71 64.92
N ARG A 7 44.79 8.00 64.72
CA ARG A 7 44.98 7.03 63.63
C ARG A 7 43.94 5.91 63.77
N ARG A 8 43.27 5.53 62.67
CA ARG A 8 42.62 4.23 62.51
C ARG A 8 43.28 3.48 61.35
N ASN A 9 43.66 2.24 61.64
CA ASN A 9 44.35 1.29 60.76
C ASN A 9 43.55 0.97 59.50
N PRO A 10 44.22 0.52 58.41
CA PRO A 10 43.53 0.02 57.22
C PRO A 10 42.76 -1.26 57.56
N PRO A 11 41.57 -1.48 56.96
CA PRO A 11 40.87 -2.75 57.09
C PRO A 11 41.63 -3.87 56.37
N PRO A 12 41.48 -5.13 56.82
CA PRO A 12 42.19 -6.26 56.27
C PRO A 12 41.72 -6.56 54.84
N ALA A 13 42.61 -7.20 54.05
CA ALA A 13 42.29 -7.71 52.73
C ALA A 13 41.12 -8.69 52.83
N THR A 14 39.93 -8.24 52.41
CA THR A 14 38.78 -9.12 52.20
C THR A 14 39.08 -9.94 50.96
N THR A 15 39.27 -11.24 51.15
CA THR A 15 39.18 -12.26 50.11
C THR A 15 38.01 -11.95 49.19
N ALA A 16 38.29 -11.83 47.89
CA ALA A 16 37.27 -11.66 46.87
C ALA A 16 36.33 -12.87 46.93
N ALA A 17 35.20 -12.70 47.62
CA ALA A 17 34.05 -13.55 47.43
C ALA A 17 33.68 -13.43 45.94
N ALA A 18 33.73 -14.55 45.22
CA ALA A 18 33.28 -14.62 43.85
C ALA A 18 31.88 -14.00 43.79
N ALA A 19 31.77 -12.86 43.10
CA ALA A 19 30.48 -12.23 42.83
C ALA A 19 29.59 -13.28 42.17
N ALA A 20 28.42 -13.51 42.73
CA ALA A 20 27.40 -14.33 42.08
C ALA A 20 27.16 -13.77 40.66
N PRO A 21 27.16 -14.63 39.61
CA PRO A 21 26.94 -14.14 38.26
C PRO A 21 25.55 -13.50 38.14
N ALA A 22 25.45 -12.44 37.35
CA ALA A 22 24.19 -11.79 37.01
C ALA A 22 23.19 -12.81 36.43
N PRO A 23 21.87 -12.62 36.61
CA PRO A 23 20.83 -13.58 36.21
C PRO A 23 20.81 -13.95 34.71
N ASP A 24 21.54 -13.21 33.86
CA ASP A 24 21.55 -13.38 32.40
C ASP A 24 22.76 -14.17 31.85
N GLN A 25 23.48 -14.92 32.68
CA GLN A 25 24.68 -15.65 32.24
C GLN A 25 24.44 -17.16 32.15
N PHE A 26 24.40 -17.67 30.92
CA PHE A 26 24.31 -19.10 30.64
C PHE A 26 25.63 -19.81 30.96
N ARG A 27 25.52 -21.04 31.45
CA ARG A 27 26.62 -21.95 31.76
C ARG A 27 26.73 -23.03 30.69
N PRO A 28 27.93 -23.60 30.48
CA PRO A 28 28.06 -24.81 29.67
C PRO A 28 27.11 -25.92 30.18
N GLY A 29 26.32 -26.49 29.26
CA GLY A 29 25.26 -27.45 29.54
C GLY A 29 23.85 -26.86 29.58
N ASP A 30 23.70 -25.54 29.68
CA ASP A 30 22.37 -24.91 29.69
C ASP A 30 21.67 -25.07 28.35
N LEU A 31 20.38 -25.42 28.41
CA LEU A 31 19.51 -25.57 27.26
C LEU A 31 18.95 -24.21 26.86
N VAL A 32 19.22 -23.81 25.63
CA VAL A 32 18.86 -22.49 25.09
C VAL A 32 18.16 -22.62 23.74
N GLU A 33 17.63 -21.50 23.27
CA GLU A 33 17.21 -21.33 21.88
C GLU A 33 17.98 -20.16 21.26
N VAL A 34 18.47 -20.36 20.03
CA VAL A 34 19.14 -19.34 19.23
C VAL A 34 18.10 -18.64 18.36
N LEU A 35 18.15 -17.31 18.36
CA LEU A 35 17.32 -16.39 17.59
C LEU A 35 18.21 -15.71 16.56
N PRO A 36 18.22 -16.18 15.30
CA PRO A 36 19.05 -15.57 14.27
C PRO A 36 18.54 -14.18 13.91
N ASP A 37 19.48 -13.26 13.70
CA ASP A 37 19.18 -11.91 13.17
C ASP A 37 19.06 -11.89 11.64
N GLU A 38 19.47 -12.99 10.98
CA GLU A 38 19.45 -13.13 9.53
C GLU A 38 18.02 -13.04 9.00
N PRO A 39 17.77 -12.21 7.95
CA PRO A 39 16.42 -11.99 7.44
C PRO A 39 15.65 -13.25 7.05
N GLY A 40 16.34 -14.29 6.54
CA GLY A 40 15.73 -15.56 6.14
C GLY A 40 15.31 -16.47 7.30
N TYR A 41 15.80 -16.20 8.51
CA TYR A 41 15.53 -17.00 9.72
C TYR A 41 14.91 -16.16 10.84
N ARG A 42 14.51 -14.92 10.54
CA ARG A 42 13.86 -14.04 11.50
C ARG A 42 12.55 -14.69 11.98
N GLY A 43 12.45 -14.91 13.29
CA GLY A 43 11.31 -15.57 13.93
C GLY A 43 11.47 -17.08 14.13
N ALA A 44 12.59 -17.67 13.70
CA ALA A 44 12.97 -19.04 14.02
C ALA A 44 13.66 -19.11 15.39
N HIS A 45 13.29 -20.10 16.21
CA HIS A 45 13.98 -20.41 17.46
C HIS A 45 14.63 -21.79 17.37
N PHE A 46 15.96 -21.81 17.22
CA PHE A 46 16.71 -23.05 17.05
C PHE A 46 17.11 -23.63 18.42
N PRO A 47 16.67 -24.83 18.78
CA PRO A 47 17.05 -25.46 20.03
C PRO A 47 18.56 -25.80 20.02
N ALA A 48 19.26 -25.37 21.07
CA ALA A 48 20.70 -25.59 21.22
C ALA A 48 21.10 -25.77 22.69
N SER A 49 22.35 -26.12 22.91
CA SER A 49 22.98 -26.19 24.23
C SER A 49 24.25 -25.35 24.25
N VAL A 50 24.50 -24.65 25.36
CA VAL A 50 25.73 -23.86 25.53
C VAL A 50 26.90 -24.80 25.79
N THR A 51 27.99 -24.62 25.07
CA THR A 51 29.24 -25.41 25.22
C THR A 51 30.37 -24.59 25.81
N ALA A 52 30.41 -23.28 25.53
CA ALA A 52 31.38 -22.35 26.10
C ALA A 52 30.80 -20.92 26.17
N SER A 53 31.35 -20.09 27.06
CA SER A 53 31.01 -18.67 27.18
C SER A 53 32.24 -17.79 26.90
N HIS A 54 32.01 -16.65 26.26
CA HIS A 54 33.03 -15.68 25.85
C HIS A 54 32.68 -14.32 26.41
N ALA A 55 33.67 -13.64 26.99
CA ALA A 55 33.44 -12.38 27.72
C ALA A 55 33.61 -11.12 26.85
N ASN A 56 34.28 -11.19 25.69
CA ASN A 56 34.60 -10.00 24.89
C ASN A 56 34.77 -10.28 23.37
N PRO A 57 33.80 -9.90 22.51
CA PRO A 57 32.45 -9.47 22.85
C PRO A 57 31.67 -10.59 23.57
N ARG A 58 30.65 -10.23 24.36
CA ARG A 58 29.88 -11.21 25.13
C ARG A 58 29.09 -12.13 24.19
N GLY A 59 29.43 -13.40 24.19
CA GLY A 59 28.84 -14.41 23.31
C GLY A 59 29.01 -15.82 23.87
N TYR A 60 28.43 -16.80 23.17
CA TYR A 60 28.43 -18.19 23.59
C TYR A 60 28.70 -19.10 22.40
N THR A 61 29.46 -20.16 22.62
CA THR A 61 29.53 -21.25 21.64
C THR A 61 28.37 -22.20 21.92
N VAL A 62 27.54 -22.46 20.92
CA VAL A 62 26.34 -23.30 21.04
C VAL A 62 26.41 -24.50 20.10
N ALA A 63 25.86 -25.63 20.53
CA ALA A 63 25.66 -26.81 19.71
C ALA A 63 24.16 -27.05 19.50
N TYR A 64 23.73 -27.03 18.24
CA TYR A 64 22.33 -27.24 17.87
C TYR A 64 21.90 -28.69 18.08
N ASP A 65 20.66 -28.87 18.55
CA ASP A 65 20.06 -30.19 18.73
C ASP A 65 19.97 -30.92 17.38
N GLY A 66 20.33 -32.21 17.36
CA GLY A 66 20.22 -33.06 16.15
C GLY A 66 21.26 -32.81 15.05
N SER A 67 22.14 -31.81 15.17
CA SER A 67 23.10 -31.45 14.12
C SER A 67 24.22 -32.49 13.87
N GLY A 68 24.42 -33.48 14.76
CA GLY A 68 25.43 -34.54 14.63
C GLY A 68 26.89 -34.05 14.55
N CYS A 69 27.10 -32.74 14.42
CA CYS A 69 28.37 -32.06 14.25
C CYS A 69 28.66 -31.23 15.51
N PRO A 70 29.75 -31.50 16.23
CA PRO A 70 30.14 -30.73 17.41
C PRO A 70 30.78 -29.37 17.07
N LEU A 71 30.73 -28.94 15.80
CA LEU A 71 31.22 -27.63 15.38
C LEU A 71 30.25 -26.56 15.92
N GLY A 72 30.53 -26.11 17.13
CA GLY A 72 29.71 -25.12 17.80
C GLY A 72 29.79 -23.75 17.11
N GLU A 73 28.64 -23.11 16.95
CA GLU A 73 28.55 -21.75 16.42
C GLU A 73 28.75 -20.74 17.54
N VAL A 74 29.48 -19.65 17.27
CA VAL A 74 29.60 -18.54 18.23
C VAL A 74 28.49 -17.53 17.95
N VAL A 75 27.57 -17.38 18.90
CA VAL A 75 26.42 -16.47 18.81
C VAL A 75 26.50 -15.36 19.87
N ALA A 76 25.93 -14.20 19.58
CA ALA A 76 25.88 -13.10 20.52
C ALA A 76 24.94 -13.43 21.70
N ALA A 77 25.21 -12.89 22.88
CA ALA A 77 24.32 -13.08 24.04
C ALA A 77 22.89 -12.60 23.80
N SER A 78 22.70 -11.58 22.93
CA SER A 78 21.41 -11.05 22.53
C SER A 78 20.59 -12.00 21.66
N GLN A 79 21.23 -12.99 21.04
CA GLN A 79 20.60 -13.99 20.17
C GLN A 79 20.19 -15.24 20.96
N LEU A 80 20.35 -15.26 22.28
CA LEU A 80 20.01 -16.40 23.11
C LEU A 80 18.88 -16.08 24.08
N ARG A 81 17.98 -17.04 24.24
CA ARG A 81 17.05 -17.12 25.35
C ARG A 81 17.10 -18.53 25.98
N PRO A 82 16.69 -18.70 27.25
CA PRO A 82 16.51 -20.03 27.81
C PRO A 82 15.49 -20.84 26.99
N ARG A 83 15.44 -22.17 27.13
CA ARG A 83 14.29 -22.91 26.58
C ARG A 83 13.00 -22.57 27.34
N PRO A 84 11.87 -22.42 26.64
CA PRO A 84 10.57 -22.28 27.28
C PRO A 84 10.27 -23.49 28.19
N PRO A 85 9.47 -23.29 29.26
CA PRO A 85 9.03 -24.40 30.11
C PRO A 85 8.23 -25.43 29.29
N ASP A 86 8.34 -26.70 29.67
CA ASP A 86 7.54 -27.76 29.05
C ASP A 86 6.04 -27.50 29.24
N ALA A 87 5.29 -27.58 28.14
CA ALA A 87 3.84 -27.47 28.18
C ALA A 87 3.20 -28.77 28.71
N PRO A 88 2.04 -28.70 29.39
CA PRO A 88 1.27 -29.87 29.76
C PRO A 88 0.92 -30.70 28.51
N ARG A 89 1.38 -31.96 28.46
CA ARG A 89 1.16 -32.83 27.31
C ARG A 89 -0.32 -33.16 27.13
N GLY A 90 -0.81 -33.09 25.90
CA GLY A 90 -2.11 -33.65 25.50
C GLY A 90 -3.31 -32.70 25.52
N VAL A 91 -3.13 -31.41 25.83
CA VAL A 91 -4.20 -30.41 25.64
C VAL A 91 -4.00 -29.73 24.28
N PRO A 92 -4.93 -29.89 23.32
CA PRO A 92 -4.83 -29.19 22.05
C PRO A 92 -4.94 -27.68 22.27
N PRO A 93 -4.20 -26.86 21.49
CA PRO A 93 -4.31 -25.42 21.59
C PRO A 93 -5.72 -24.96 21.23
N ALA A 94 -6.18 -23.91 21.91
CA ALA A 94 -7.45 -23.28 21.58
C ALA A 94 -7.41 -22.71 20.15
N GLU A 95 -8.57 -22.59 19.52
CA GLU A 95 -8.71 -21.91 18.24
C GLU A 95 -8.20 -20.46 18.35
N HIS A 96 -7.39 -20.05 17.37
CA HIS A 96 -6.70 -18.76 17.33
C HIS A 96 -5.67 -18.54 18.44
N ALA A 97 -5.25 -19.59 19.16
CA ALA A 97 -4.12 -19.49 20.10
C ALA A 97 -2.80 -19.35 19.34
N VAL A 98 -1.90 -18.53 19.88
CA VAL A 98 -0.54 -18.37 19.34
C VAL A 98 0.32 -19.54 19.83
N VAL A 99 0.99 -20.19 18.90
CA VAL A 99 1.78 -21.40 19.15
C VAL A 99 3.16 -21.28 18.52
N ASP A 100 4.12 -22.01 19.05
CA ASP A 100 5.37 -22.34 18.37
C ASP A 100 5.20 -23.73 17.74
N ALA A 101 5.44 -23.86 16.43
CA ALA A 101 5.40 -25.13 15.71
C ALA A 101 6.80 -25.52 15.21
N PHE A 102 7.20 -26.77 15.40
CA PHE A 102 8.52 -27.26 15.03
C PHE A 102 8.57 -27.69 13.56
N LYS A 103 9.33 -26.96 12.73
CA LYS A 103 9.49 -27.22 11.29
C LYS A 103 10.93 -26.93 10.87
N GLY A 104 11.55 -27.88 10.18
CA GLY A 104 12.89 -27.68 9.62
C GLY A 104 14.00 -27.44 10.66
N GLY A 105 13.87 -28.04 11.86
CA GLY A 105 14.87 -27.92 12.92
C GLY A 105 14.73 -26.70 13.84
N ALA A 106 13.72 -25.86 13.63
CA ALA A 106 13.42 -24.70 14.47
C ALA A 106 11.95 -24.63 14.87
N TRP A 107 11.68 -23.91 15.95
CA TRP A 107 10.35 -23.51 16.36
C TRP A 107 9.96 -22.19 15.69
N TRP A 108 8.77 -22.15 15.10
CA TRP A 108 8.23 -21.00 14.37
C TRP A 108 6.92 -20.54 14.97
N VAL A 109 6.76 -19.22 15.14
CA VAL A 109 5.52 -18.64 15.66
C VAL A 109 4.41 -18.75 14.62
N GLY A 110 3.27 -19.30 15.02
CA GLY A 110 2.07 -19.44 14.21
C GLY A 110 0.80 -19.33 15.04
N VAL A 111 -0.33 -19.56 14.40
CA VAL A 111 -1.66 -19.47 15.02
C VAL A 111 -2.43 -20.77 14.76
N ALA A 112 -2.93 -21.38 15.84
CA ALA A 112 -3.74 -22.60 15.74
C ALA A 112 -5.12 -22.30 15.16
N LEU A 113 -5.60 -23.13 14.22
CA LEU A 113 -6.91 -22.94 13.57
C LEU A 113 -8.09 -23.64 14.27
N GLY A 114 -7.87 -24.31 15.40
CA GLY A 114 -8.91 -25.07 16.09
C GLY A 114 -9.30 -26.38 15.39
N GLY A 115 -9.73 -27.37 16.16
CA GLY A 115 -10.00 -28.72 15.66
C GLY A 115 -11.41 -28.88 15.08
N GLY A 116 -11.59 -28.65 13.78
CA GLY A 116 -12.81 -29.04 13.05
C GLY A 116 -12.83 -30.55 12.78
N ARG A 117 -13.71 -31.31 13.45
CA ARG A 117 -14.04 -32.76 13.29
C ARG A 117 -12.87 -33.79 13.23
N ALA A 118 -11.61 -33.36 13.19
CA ALA A 118 -10.40 -34.18 13.17
C ALA A 118 -9.65 -34.18 14.52
N ALA A 119 -10.29 -33.75 15.60
CA ALA A 119 -9.80 -33.89 16.97
C ALA A 119 -9.58 -35.37 17.40
N ALA A 120 -9.88 -36.33 16.53
CA ALA A 120 -9.65 -37.75 16.75
C ALA A 120 -8.20 -38.22 16.45
N GLY A 121 -7.33 -37.35 15.90
CA GLY A 121 -6.03 -37.78 15.35
C GLY A 121 -4.76 -37.26 16.03
N GLY A 122 -4.84 -36.40 17.06
CA GLY A 122 -3.64 -35.85 17.70
C GLY A 122 -2.83 -34.86 16.85
N ARG A 123 -3.44 -34.32 15.78
CA ARG A 123 -2.82 -33.32 14.89
C ARG A 123 -3.40 -31.93 15.11
N VAL A 124 -2.59 -30.92 14.84
CA VAL A 124 -2.92 -29.50 14.99
C VAL A 124 -2.60 -28.77 13.69
N ALA A 125 -3.60 -28.11 13.11
CA ALA A 125 -3.38 -27.20 11.98
C ALA A 125 -2.91 -25.83 12.49
N VAL A 126 -1.75 -25.39 12.00
CA VAL A 126 -1.13 -24.12 12.34
C VAL A 126 -1.03 -23.26 11.08
N CYS A 127 -1.56 -22.05 11.14
CA CYS A 127 -1.39 -21.02 10.13
C CYS A 127 -0.15 -20.17 10.46
N PHE A 128 0.67 -19.87 9.47
CA PHE A 128 1.76 -18.91 9.55
C PHE A 128 1.30 -17.60 8.89
N PRO A 129 0.84 -16.58 9.66
CA PRO A 129 0.14 -15.41 9.09
C PRO A 129 0.99 -14.62 8.08
N GLU A 130 2.31 -14.68 8.23
CA GLU A 130 3.25 -13.99 7.37
C GLU A 130 3.34 -14.61 5.97
N THR A 131 3.36 -15.94 5.86
CA THR A 131 3.42 -16.68 4.58
C THR A 131 2.05 -17.17 4.10
N ARG A 132 1.06 -17.13 5.00
CA ARG A 132 -0.29 -17.70 4.86
C ARG A 132 -0.31 -19.21 4.61
N GLU A 133 0.80 -19.90 4.87
CA GLU A 133 0.84 -21.35 4.84
C GLU A 133 0.04 -21.92 6.00
N VAL A 134 -0.74 -22.97 5.73
CA VAL A 134 -1.38 -23.79 6.76
C VAL A 134 -0.76 -25.17 6.70
N VAL A 135 -0.22 -25.63 7.82
CA VAL A 135 0.47 -26.92 7.93
C VAL A 135 -0.10 -27.69 9.11
N GLU A 136 -0.30 -29.00 8.92
CA GLU A 136 -0.66 -29.91 10.00
C GLU A 136 0.61 -30.44 10.69
N PHE A 137 0.62 -30.35 12.01
CA PHE A 137 1.69 -30.85 12.87
C PHE A 137 1.16 -31.92 13.82
N ASP A 138 2.02 -32.82 14.25
CA ASP A 138 1.73 -33.65 15.42
C ASP A 138 1.68 -32.78 16.67
N ALA A 139 0.79 -33.09 17.63
CA ALA A 139 0.64 -32.29 18.85
C ALA A 139 1.92 -32.21 19.71
N ALA A 140 2.88 -33.11 19.51
CA ALA A 140 4.20 -33.06 20.16
C ALA A 140 5.11 -31.97 19.57
N ASP A 141 4.89 -31.59 18.32
CA ASP A 141 5.65 -30.58 17.58
C ASP A 141 4.99 -29.20 17.65
N VAL A 142 4.02 -29.02 18.54
CA VAL A 142 3.34 -27.74 18.78
C VAL A 142 3.33 -27.46 20.27
N ARG A 143 3.71 -26.24 20.65
CA ARG A 143 3.68 -25.77 22.04
C ARG A 143 3.09 -24.36 22.11
N PRO A 144 2.57 -23.92 23.28
CA PRO A 144 2.16 -22.52 23.47
C PRO A 144 3.33 -21.57 23.20
N HIS A 145 3.08 -20.49 22.47
CA HIS A 145 4.09 -19.45 22.27
C HIS A 145 4.33 -18.69 23.57
N LEU A 146 5.60 -18.48 23.92
CA LEU A 146 6.04 -17.68 25.07
C LEU A 146 7.18 -16.74 24.65
N GLU A 147 7.16 -15.51 25.17
CA GLU A 147 8.26 -14.56 25.01
C GLU A 147 9.06 -14.44 26.31
N TRP A 148 10.39 -14.40 26.15
CA TRP A 148 11.32 -14.17 27.26
C TRP A 148 11.55 -12.67 27.40
N VAL A 149 11.01 -12.07 28.46
CA VAL A 149 11.06 -10.62 28.70
C VAL A 149 11.52 -10.37 30.13
N ALA A 150 12.60 -9.59 30.29
CA ALA A 150 13.13 -9.17 31.60
C ALA A 150 13.34 -10.31 32.61
N GLY A 151 13.72 -11.51 32.14
CA GLY A 151 13.98 -12.67 33.00
C GLY A 151 12.76 -13.55 33.28
N GLU A 152 11.62 -13.29 32.63
CA GLU A 152 10.38 -14.04 32.83
C GLU A 152 9.78 -14.51 31.50
N TRP A 153 9.09 -15.66 31.53
CA TRP A 153 8.31 -16.15 30.41
C TRP A 153 6.90 -15.59 30.47
N LEU A 154 6.51 -14.85 29.42
CA LEU A 154 5.18 -14.26 29.30
C LEU A 154 4.41 -14.90 28.16
N SER A 155 3.14 -15.19 28.44
CA SER A 155 2.19 -15.59 27.40
C SER A 155 1.71 -14.38 26.61
N PRO A 156 1.24 -14.60 25.38
CA PRO A 156 0.69 -13.57 24.56
C PRO A 156 -0.37 -12.66 25.19
N GLU A 157 -1.26 -13.28 25.95
CA GLU A 157 -2.39 -12.62 26.60
C GLU A 157 -1.92 -11.67 27.72
N ASN A 158 -0.82 -12.01 28.39
CA ASN A 158 -0.27 -11.24 29.51
C ASN A 158 0.54 -10.01 29.06
N MET A 159 0.91 -9.91 27.78
CA MET A 159 1.73 -8.80 27.27
C MET A 159 0.93 -7.56 26.84
N GLY A 160 -0.39 -7.56 26.98
CA GLY A 160 -1.20 -6.35 26.78
C GLY A 160 -1.21 -5.79 25.34
N ILE A 161 -0.91 -6.64 24.35
CA ILE A 161 -0.67 -6.27 22.95
C ILE A 161 -1.88 -5.65 22.24
N SER A 162 -3.09 -5.86 22.76
CA SER A 162 -4.26 -5.14 22.27
C SER A 162 -4.08 -3.61 22.29
N LYS A 163 -3.13 -3.06 23.05
CA LYS A 163 -2.85 -1.62 23.10
C LYS A 163 -2.06 -1.08 21.91
N THR A 164 -1.33 -1.92 21.16
CA THR A 164 -0.50 -1.49 20.03
C THR A 164 -1.11 -1.80 18.66
N MET A 165 -2.18 -2.61 18.61
CA MET A 165 -2.83 -2.98 17.36
C MET A 165 -3.61 -1.79 16.76
N PRO A 166 -3.31 -1.34 15.52
CA PRO A 166 -3.96 -0.16 14.94
C PRO A 166 -5.40 -0.40 14.49
N TYR A 167 -5.77 -1.67 14.25
CA TYR A 167 -7.10 -2.03 13.76
C TYR A 167 -7.98 -2.59 14.89
N LYS A 168 -9.24 -2.14 14.91
CA LYS A 168 -10.26 -2.61 15.86
C LYS A 168 -11.21 -3.57 15.16
N LYS A 169 -11.95 -4.35 15.95
CA LYS A 169 -13.05 -5.15 15.43
C LYS A 169 -14.02 -4.27 14.63
N GLY A 170 -14.38 -4.71 13.43
CA GLY A 170 -15.25 -4.02 12.49
C GLY A 170 -14.54 -3.05 11.53
N THR A 171 -13.25 -2.74 11.75
CA THR A 171 -12.52 -1.86 10.83
C THR A 171 -12.46 -2.49 9.44
N GLN A 172 -12.88 -1.73 8.42
CA GLN A 172 -12.81 -2.14 7.03
C GLN A 172 -11.38 -2.00 6.51
N VAL A 173 -10.90 -3.06 5.87
CA VAL A 173 -9.55 -3.15 5.33
C VAL A 173 -9.60 -3.85 3.98
N GLU A 174 -8.48 -3.79 3.26
CA GLU A 174 -8.27 -4.60 2.08
C GLU A 174 -7.11 -5.57 2.32
N VAL A 175 -7.31 -6.83 1.96
CA VAL A 175 -6.35 -7.92 2.15
C VAL A 175 -5.74 -8.27 0.79
N ALA A 176 -4.42 -8.34 0.73
CA ALA A 176 -3.70 -8.68 -0.48
C ALA A 176 -4.06 -10.11 -0.94
N LYS A 177 -4.20 -10.30 -2.25
CA LYS A 177 -4.09 -11.60 -2.90
C LYS A 177 -2.70 -11.71 -3.52
N LEU A 178 -2.02 -12.80 -3.22
CA LEU A 178 -0.67 -13.07 -3.71
C LEU A 178 -0.69 -14.12 -4.81
N GLU A 179 0.16 -13.93 -5.82
CA GLU A 179 0.60 -14.99 -6.73
C GLU A 179 2.12 -15.08 -6.63
N GLY A 180 2.63 -16.21 -6.12
CA GLY A 180 3.98 -16.26 -5.59
C GLY A 180 4.16 -15.25 -4.47
N ASN A 181 5.14 -14.35 -4.60
CA ASN A 181 5.43 -13.30 -3.62
C ASN A 181 4.90 -11.91 -4.06
N SER A 182 4.16 -11.83 -5.16
CA SER A 182 3.68 -10.57 -5.72
C SER A 182 2.21 -10.35 -5.41
N VAL A 183 1.86 -9.15 -4.96
CA VAL A 183 0.47 -8.75 -4.80
C VAL A 183 -0.15 -8.54 -6.18
N VAL A 184 -1.26 -9.23 -6.46
CA VAL A 184 -1.97 -9.14 -7.74
C VAL A 184 -3.34 -8.47 -7.62
N ALA A 185 -3.92 -8.48 -6.42
CA ALA A 185 -5.21 -7.86 -6.14
C ALA A 185 -5.40 -7.58 -4.64
N TRP A 186 -6.45 -6.85 -4.30
CA TRP A 186 -6.83 -6.49 -2.95
C TRP A 186 -8.32 -6.75 -2.74
N PHE A 187 -8.68 -7.50 -1.70
CA PHE A 187 -10.05 -7.91 -1.41
C PHE A 187 -10.56 -7.25 -0.14
N SER A 188 -11.78 -6.71 -0.19
CA SER A 188 -12.40 -6.07 0.96
C SER A 188 -12.67 -7.09 2.07
N ALA A 189 -12.31 -6.73 3.30
CA ALA A 189 -12.60 -7.53 4.49
C ALA A 189 -12.83 -6.61 5.71
N ALA A 190 -13.42 -7.17 6.76
CA ALA A 190 -13.52 -6.53 8.06
C ALA A 190 -12.63 -7.24 9.08
N VAL A 191 -11.96 -6.48 9.93
CA VAL A 191 -11.20 -7.06 11.04
C VAL A 191 -12.17 -7.65 12.06
N GLU A 192 -12.06 -8.94 12.35
CA GLU A 192 -12.89 -9.59 13.35
C GLU A 192 -12.23 -9.56 14.74
N LYS A 193 -10.94 -9.89 14.79
CA LYS A 193 -10.20 -10.02 16.04
C LYS A 193 -8.70 -9.81 15.82
N ALA A 194 -8.07 -9.11 16.77
CA ALA A 194 -6.62 -9.07 16.92
C ALA A 194 -6.12 -10.34 17.62
N ILE A 195 -5.13 -11.03 17.03
CA ILE A 195 -4.58 -12.27 17.59
C ILE A 195 -3.29 -11.99 18.32
N TRP A 196 -2.26 -11.52 17.62
CA TRP A 196 -0.91 -11.37 18.18
C TRP A 196 -0.04 -10.46 17.33
N LYS A 197 0.64 -9.48 17.94
CA LYS A 197 1.54 -8.52 17.27
C LYS A 197 0.97 -7.99 15.96
N ASN A 198 1.31 -8.62 14.83
CA ASN A 198 0.92 -8.23 13.48
C ASN A 198 -0.15 -9.16 12.87
N SER A 199 -0.74 -10.09 13.63
CA SER A 199 -1.69 -11.08 13.11
C SER A 199 -3.13 -10.70 13.45
N LEU A 200 -3.97 -10.67 12.42
CA LEU A 200 -5.40 -10.37 12.50
C LEU A 200 -6.22 -11.52 11.92
N LEU A 201 -7.39 -11.77 12.51
CA LEU A 201 -8.46 -12.53 11.88
C LEU A 201 -9.35 -11.56 11.10
N VAL A 202 -9.51 -11.79 9.81
CA VAL A 202 -10.33 -10.98 8.89
C VAL A 202 -11.49 -11.79 8.33
N ASP A 203 -12.60 -11.11 8.08
CA ASP A 203 -13.81 -11.66 7.48
C ASP A 203 -14.12 -10.96 6.15
N TYR A 204 -14.12 -11.72 5.05
CA TYR A 204 -14.39 -11.21 3.70
C TYR A 204 -15.90 -10.99 3.42
N ASN A 205 -16.80 -11.36 4.33
CA ASN A 205 -18.25 -11.26 4.11
C ASN A 205 -18.87 -9.89 4.41
N CYS A 206 -18.08 -8.83 4.50
CA CYS A 206 -18.54 -7.54 5.03
C CYS A 206 -19.63 -6.80 4.22
N SER A 207 -20.13 -7.36 3.10
CA SER A 207 -21.17 -6.72 2.27
C SER A 207 -22.04 -7.64 1.39
N LYS A 208 -22.07 -8.97 1.59
CA LYS A 208 -22.82 -9.86 0.67
C LYS A 208 -24.31 -10.03 1.03
N ASN A 209 -25.19 -9.68 0.09
CA ASN A 209 -26.61 -10.11 0.04
C ASN A 209 -26.81 -11.48 -0.66
N ASP A 210 -25.73 -12.10 -1.17
CA ASP A 210 -25.79 -13.28 -2.05
C ASP A 210 -25.57 -14.63 -1.34
N GLY A 211 -25.57 -14.67 0.00
CA GLY A 211 -25.55 -15.91 0.78
C GLY A 211 -24.30 -16.82 0.63
N SER A 212 -23.33 -16.47 -0.21
CA SER A 212 -22.06 -17.20 -0.35
C SER A 212 -21.04 -16.77 0.72
N VAL A 213 -20.89 -17.61 1.76
CA VAL A 213 -19.94 -17.41 2.88
C VAL A 213 -18.51 -17.56 2.36
N LEU A 214 -17.81 -16.44 2.17
CA LEU A 214 -16.35 -16.44 2.06
C LEU A 214 -15.72 -16.81 3.40
N PRO A 215 -14.54 -17.43 3.40
CA PRO A 215 -13.90 -17.88 4.62
C PRO A 215 -13.42 -16.70 5.47
N LYS A 216 -13.20 -16.95 6.76
CA LYS A 216 -12.36 -16.09 7.59
C LYS A 216 -10.89 -16.48 7.36
N GLU A 217 -9.99 -15.53 7.43
CA GLU A 217 -8.56 -15.77 7.19
C GLU A 217 -7.72 -15.11 8.29
N ILE A 218 -6.61 -15.75 8.66
CA ILE A 218 -5.62 -15.16 9.54
C ILE A 218 -4.50 -14.61 8.68
N VAL A 219 -4.22 -13.33 8.82
CA VAL A 219 -3.26 -12.62 7.97
C VAL A 219 -2.39 -11.69 8.79
N ASP A 220 -1.15 -11.52 8.33
CA ASP A 220 -0.24 -10.51 8.87
C ASP A 220 -0.59 -9.09 8.40
N LEU A 221 -0.29 -8.07 9.21
CA LEU A 221 -0.50 -6.65 8.90
C LEU A 221 0.19 -6.23 7.60
N LYS A 222 1.32 -6.84 7.23
CA LYS A 222 2.00 -6.54 5.95
C LYS A 222 1.14 -6.83 4.72
N HIS A 223 0.13 -7.68 4.88
CA HIS A 223 -0.81 -8.08 3.86
C HIS A 223 -2.11 -7.28 3.88
N ILE A 224 -2.22 -6.32 4.79
CA ILE A 224 -3.41 -5.51 5.02
C ILE A 224 -3.08 -4.06 4.69
N ARG A 225 -4.02 -3.39 4.03
CA ARG A 225 -4.02 -1.94 3.90
C ARG A 225 -5.38 -1.36 4.31
N PRO A 226 -5.45 -0.11 4.76
CA PRO A 226 -6.72 0.58 4.92
C PRO A 226 -7.40 0.77 3.55
N HIS A 227 -8.62 1.30 3.55
CA HIS A 227 -9.27 1.63 2.29
C HIS A 227 -8.58 2.84 1.62
N PRO A 228 -8.21 2.77 0.32
CA PRO A 228 -7.61 3.88 -0.39
C PRO A 228 -8.50 5.12 -0.39
N GLN A 229 -7.88 6.31 -0.36
CA GLN A 229 -8.63 7.56 -0.54
C GLN A 229 -9.09 7.66 -2.00
N HIS A 230 -10.39 7.80 -2.21
CA HIS A 230 -10.96 7.95 -3.54
C HIS A 230 -10.95 9.42 -3.94
N ALA A 231 -10.51 9.70 -5.17
CA ALA A 231 -10.85 10.94 -5.85
C ALA A 231 -11.96 10.63 -6.87
N SER A 232 -13.16 11.15 -6.62
CA SER A 232 -14.41 10.76 -7.29
C SER A 232 -14.56 11.29 -8.73
N ALA A 233 -13.49 11.77 -9.39
CA ALA A 233 -13.57 12.48 -10.66
C ALA A 233 -12.28 12.43 -11.52
N ILE A 234 -11.51 11.34 -11.44
CA ILE A 234 -10.26 11.19 -12.23
C ILE A 234 -10.59 10.63 -13.62
N ILE A 235 -10.05 11.24 -14.67
CA ILE A 235 -10.04 10.66 -16.03
C ILE A 235 -8.76 9.85 -16.19
N PHE A 236 -8.90 8.58 -16.56
CA PHE A 236 -7.76 7.70 -16.75
C PHE A 236 -7.19 7.87 -18.17
N CYS A 237 -5.87 7.85 -18.27
CA CYS A 237 -5.15 7.89 -19.54
C CYS A 237 -4.65 6.51 -19.94
N ILE A 238 -4.40 6.30 -21.24
CA ILE A 238 -3.73 5.09 -21.72
C ILE A 238 -2.36 4.97 -21.04
N ASN A 239 -2.05 3.75 -20.58
CA ASN A 239 -0.90 3.36 -19.76
C ASN A 239 -0.94 3.77 -18.29
N ASP A 240 -2.06 4.32 -17.79
CA ASP A 240 -2.20 4.53 -16.35
C ASP A 240 -2.17 3.20 -15.61
N GLU A 241 -1.32 3.13 -14.58
CA GLU A 241 -1.37 2.04 -13.60
C GLU A 241 -2.56 2.24 -12.67
N VAL A 242 -3.48 1.28 -12.69
CA VAL A 242 -4.77 1.37 -12.01
C VAL A 242 -5.11 0.06 -11.32
N GLU A 243 -6.10 0.13 -10.43
CA GLU A 243 -6.75 -1.03 -9.87
C GLU A 243 -8.18 -1.12 -10.43
N GLY A 244 -8.49 -2.23 -11.10
CA GLY A 244 -9.81 -2.51 -11.67
C GLY A 244 -10.62 -3.46 -10.81
N PHE A 245 -11.85 -3.08 -10.46
CA PHE A 245 -12.74 -3.88 -9.62
C PHE A 245 -13.40 -5.01 -10.40
N GLN A 246 -13.09 -6.26 -10.03
CA GLN A 246 -13.67 -7.47 -10.63
C GLN A 246 -13.80 -8.57 -9.57
N GLY A 247 -14.91 -9.31 -9.57
CA GLY A 247 -15.06 -10.49 -8.72
C GLY A 247 -14.84 -10.22 -7.22
N ASN A 248 -15.31 -9.07 -6.72
CA ASN A 248 -15.15 -8.58 -5.33
C ASN A 248 -13.74 -8.17 -4.91
N GLY A 249 -12.79 -8.07 -5.86
CA GLY A 249 -11.44 -7.60 -5.61
C GLY A 249 -11.03 -6.48 -6.54
N TRP A 250 -10.06 -5.67 -6.10
CA TRP A 250 -9.39 -4.66 -6.89
C TRP A 250 -8.10 -5.24 -7.46
N TRP A 251 -8.05 -5.43 -8.77
CA TRP A 251 -6.95 -6.11 -9.46
C TRP A 251 -5.99 -5.10 -10.07
N LEU A 252 -4.69 -5.34 -9.94
CA LEU A 252 -3.68 -4.49 -10.57
C LEU A 252 -3.71 -4.64 -12.08
N GLY A 253 -3.51 -3.53 -12.80
CA GLY A 253 -3.41 -3.54 -14.25
C GLY A 253 -3.14 -2.16 -14.84
N VAL A 254 -3.32 -2.06 -16.15
CA VAL A 254 -3.10 -0.83 -16.91
C VAL A 254 -4.28 -0.53 -17.82
N ILE A 255 -4.55 0.75 -18.04
CA ILE A 255 -5.48 1.17 -19.09
C ILE A 255 -4.80 1.04 -20.45
N THR A 256 -5.42 0.36 -21.41
CA THR A 256 -4.90 0.22 -22.77
C THR A 256 -5.67 1.05 -23.79
N ASP A 257 -6.95 1.33 -23.52
CA ASP A 257 -7.78 2.19 -24.36
C ASP A 257 -8.79 2.99 -23.53
N VAL A 258 -9.21 4.14 -24.07
CA VAL A 258 -10.27 5.00 -23.54
C VAL A 258 -11.42 4.99 -24.55
N HIS A 259 -12.65 4.80 -24.07
CA HIS A 259 -13.87 4.72 -24.86
C HIS A 259 -14.85 5.85 -24.51
N PRO A 260 -15.88 6.12 -25.35
CA PRO A 260 -17.00 6.97 -25.00
C PRO A 260 -17.64 6.62 -23.65
N GLU A 261 -18.33 7.59 -23.06
CA GLU A 261 -19.12 7.41 -21.84
C GLU A 261 -18.31 6.88 -20.63
N PHE A 262 -17.02 7.24 -20.55
CA PHE A 262 -16.14 6.90 -19.42
C PHE A 262 -15.96 5.39 -19.22
N ARG A 263 -15.91 4.65 -20.33
CA ARG A 263 -15.49 3.25 -20.36
C ARG A 263 -14.02 3.14 -20.75
N TYR A 264 -13.32 2.17 -20.19
CA TYR A 264 -11.89 1.99 -20.42
C TYR A 264 -11.57 0.52 -20.65
N THR A 265 -10.67 0.21 -21.59
CA THR A 265 -10.09 -1.13 -21.67
C THR A 265 -9.03 -1.24 -20.57
N PHE A 266 -9.29 -2.11 -19.60
CA PHE A 266 -8.37 -2.46 -18.53
C PHE A 266 -7.71 -3.80 -18.84
N LYS A 267 -6.38 -3.83 -18.84
CA LYS A 267 -5.58 -5.03 -18.96
C LYS A 267 -5.06 -5.46 -17.60
N ALA A 268 -5.53 -6.59 -17.11
CA ALA A 268 -5.11 -7.13 -15.81
C ALA A 268 -3.63 -7.58 -15.86
N ALA A 269 -2.83 -7.14 -14.88
CA ALA A 269 -1.39 -7.45 -14.85
C ALA A 269 -1.10 -8.95 -14.68
N HIS A 270 -1.90 -9.65 -13.86
CA HIS A 270 -1.68 -11.07 -13.53
C HIS A 270 -2.01 -12.03 -14.70
N SER A 271 -3.05 -11.74 -15.48
CA SER A 271 -3.52 -12.63 -16.55
C SER A 271 -3.28 -12.09 -17.96
N GLY A 272 -2.98 -10.80 -18.10
CA GLY A 272 -2.88 -10.11 -19.39
C GLY A 272 -4.22 -9.96 -20.12
N LYS A 273 -5.34 -10.39 -19.51
CA LYS A 273 -6.68 -10.31 -20.09
C LYS A 273 -7.18 -8.87 -20.08
N GLU A 274 -7.80 -8.48 -21.18
CA GLU A 274 -8.45 -7.18 -21.35
C GLU A 274 -9.95 -7.28 -21.11
N ILE A 275 -10.51 -6.27 -20.46
CA ILE A 275 -11.95 -6.12 -20.18
C ILE A 275 -12.31 -4.64 -20.17
N GLN A 276 -13.52 -4.31 -20.63
CA GLN A 276 -14.04 -2.96 -20.51
C GLN A 276 -14.66 -2.74 -19.13
N LEU A 277 -14.22 -1.67 -18.45
CA LEU A 277 -14.71 -1.26 -17.14
C LEU A 277 -15.26 0.17 -17.20
N ASP A 278 -16.31 0.42 -16.41
CA ASP A 278 -16.78 1.78 -16.11
C ASP A 278 -15.79 2.50 -15.20
N GLN A 279 -15.71 3.83 -15.31
CA GLN A 279 -14.88 4.68 -14.44
C GLN A 279 -15.02 4.37 -12.95
N LYS A 280 -16.23 4.04 -12.47
CA LYS A 280 -16.50 3.73 -11.05
C LYS A 280 -15.90 2.39 -10.60
N ALA A 281 -15.59 1.52 -11.54
CA ALA A 281 -14.91 0.26 -11.31
C ALA A 281 -13.38 0.38 -11.44
N LEU A 282 -12.85 1.61 -11.53
CA LEU A 282 -11.43 1.90 -11.64
C LEU A 282 -11.01 2.88 -10.56
N ARG A 283 -9.79 2.73 -10.06
CA ARG A 283 -9.11 3.71 -9.22
C ARG A 283 -7.63 3.74 -9.53
N LEU A 284 -6.99 4.87 -9.25
CA LEU A 284 -5.54 4.96 -9.36
C LEU A 284 -4.86 4.00 -8.39
N ARG A 285 -3.71 3.49 -8.78
CA ARG A 285 -2.90 2.65 -7.91
C ARG A 285 -2.19 3.49 -6.84
N TYR A 286 -2.44 3.13 -5.58
CA TYR A 286 -1.71 3.64 -4.42
C TYR A 286 -1.09 2.47 -3.67
N ASP A 287 0.18 2.62 -3.32
CA ASP A 287 0.88 1.66 -2.48
C ASP A 287 0.81 2.14 -1.02
N TRP A 288 0.43 1.23 -0.12
CA TRP A 288 0.45 1.48 1.32
C TRP A 288 1.81 1.07 1.87
N THR A 289 2.63 2.05 2.24
CA THR A 289 3.99 1.80 2.75
C THR A 289 4.27 2.67 3.96
N HIS A 290 4.90 2.11 5.00
CA HIS A 290 5.24 2.83 6.24
C HIS A 290 4.04 3.59 6.85
N ASP A 291 2.87 2.97 6.85
CA ASP A 291 1.61 3.54 7.33
C ASP A 291 1.16 4.83 6.62
N GLN A 292 1.58 5.01 5.37
CA GLN A 292 1.19 6.13 4.52
C GLN A 292 0.81 5.68 3.11
N TRP A 293 -0.19 6.34 2.54
CA TRP A 293 -0.52 6.18 1.13
C TRP A 293 0.50 6.90 0.27
N GLN A 294 1.16 6.15 -0.59
CA GLN A 294 1.98 6.71 -1.65
C GLN A 294 1.30 6.46 -2.98
N GLN A 295 0.99 7.55 -3.68
CA GLN A 295 0.55 7.40 -5.05
C GLN A 295 1.72 6.84 -5.86
N VAL A 296 1.51 5.69 -6.50
CA VAL A 296 2.53 5.18 -7.43
C VAL A 296 2.69 6.25 -8.49
N THR A 297 3.93 6.75 -8.63
CA THR A 297 4.24 7.86 -9.54
C THR A 297 3.85 7.42 -10.94
N GLN A 298 2.69 7.89 -11.39
CA GLN A 298 2.40 7.93 -12.80
C GLN A 298 3.52 8.75 -13.44
N ASN A 299 3.95 8.39 -14.64
CA ASN A 299 5.00 9.08 -15.39
C ASN A 299 4.58 10.51 -15.81
N VAL A 300 4.25 11.37 -14.84
CA VAL A 300 3.59 12.66 -15.03
C VAL A 300 4.61 13.79 -15.25
N THR A 301 5.90 13.52 -15.09
CA THR A 301 6.98 14.42 -15.50
C THR A 301 7.70 13.90 -16.74
N LYS A 302 6.95 13.50 -17.77
CA LYS A 302 7.54 13.41 -19.10
C LYS A 302 7.58 14.82 -19.70
N LYS A 303 8.80 15.32 -19.92
CA LYS A 303 9.03 16.38 -20.91
C LYS A 303 8.24 16.00 -22.18
N PHE A 304 7.47 16.94 -22.72
CA PHE A 304 6.76 16.73 -23.97
C PHE A 304 7.75 16.26 -25.05
N ALA A 305 7.45 15.13 -25.68
CA ALA A 305 8.30 14.65 -26.76
C ALA A 305 8.18 15.61 -27.95
N LYS A 306 9.22 15.67 -28.78
CA LYS A 306 9.12 16.37 -30.06
C LYS A 306 7.99 15.73 -30.89
N GLY A 307 7.07 16.55 -31.36
CA GLY A 307 5.87 16.14 -32.10
C GLY A 307 4.65 15.85 -31.21
N SER A 308 4.73 15.98 -29.88
CA SER A 308 3.56 15.83 -29.02
C SER A 308 2.54 16.94 -29.28
N LYS A 309 1.26 16.58 -29.40
CA LYS A 309 0.14 17.53 -29.44
C LYS A 309 -0.12 18.11 -28.05
N VAL A 310 -0.25 19.43 -27.99
CA VAL A 310 -0.38 20.22 -26.76
C VAL A 310 -1.40 21.32 -26.94
N GLU A 311 -1.91 21.83 -25.82
CA GLU A 311 -2.71 23.05 -25.77
C GLU A 311 -1.97 24.13 -24.97
N VAL A 312 -2.04 25.36 -25.47
CA VAL A 312 -1.36 26.52 -24.92
C VAL A 312 -2.38 27.57 -24.51
N THR A 313 -2.17 28.19 -23.36
CA THR A 313 -2.97 29.35 -22.92
C THR A 313 -2.09 30.61 -22.83
N SER A 314 -2.70 31.78 -22.97
CA SER A 314 -2.06 33.07 -22.73
C SER A 314 -2.85 33.87 -21.70
N ASN A 315 -2.13 34.65 -20.90
CA ASN A 315 -2.73 35.61 -19.96
C ASN A 315 -2.91 36.99 -20.57
N ASP A 316 -2.60 37.17 -21.87
CA ASP A 316 -2.79 38.44 -22.55
C ASP A 316 -4.27 38.80 -22.66
N ASP A 317 -4.56 40.10 -22.59
CA ASP A 317 -5.92 40.63 -22.67
C ASP A 317 -6.60 40.18 -23.96
N GLY A 318 -7.77 39.53 -23.83
CA GLY A 318 -8.53 38.96 -24.94
C GLY A 318 -8.25 37.48 -25.24
N PHE A 319 -7.18 36.90 -24.68
CA PHE A 319 -6.84 35.48 -24.83
C PHE A 319 -6.93 34.70 -23.50
N HIS A 320 -7.12 35.42 -22.40
CA HIS A 320 -7.28 34.84 -21.08
C HIS A 320 -8.46 33.85 -21.03
N GLY A 321 -8.16 32.61 -20.65
CA GLY A 321 -9.15 31.53 -20.54
C GLY A 321 -9.31 30.66 -21.79
N ALA A 322 -8.63 30.99 -22.90
CA ALA A 322 -8.60 30.18 -24.10
C ALA A 322 -7.43 29.19 -24.11
N TRP A 323 -7.64 28.05 -24.77
CA TRP A 323 -6.62 27.04 -25.04
C TRP A 323 -6.46 26.81 -26.54
N PHE A 324 -5.29 27.11 -27.08
CA PHE A 324 -4.97 26.98 -28.50
C PHE A 324 -4.17 25.70 -28.76
N GLN A 325 -4.56 24.96 -29.80
CA GLN A 325 -3.88 23.71 -30.16
C GLN A 325 -2.56 23.97 -30.87
N GLY A 326 -1.58 23.12 -30.57
CA GLY A 326 -0.28 23.16 -31.23
C GLY A 326 0.53 21.89 -31.04
N THR A 327 1.76 21.95 -31.55
CA THR A 327 2.70 20.83 -31.60
C THR A 327 4.01 21.23 -30.93
N ALA A 328 4.42 20.46 -29.92
CA ALA A 328 5.68 20.64 -29.21
C ALA A 328 6.88 20.33 -30.12
N LEU A 329 7.73 21.31 -30.42
CA LEU A 329 8.89 21.12 -31.29
C LEU A 329 10.16 20.77 -30.52
N LYS A 330 10.53 21.59 -29.53
CA LYS A 330 11.74 21.41 -28.72
C LYS A 330 11.70 22.26 -27.46
N TYR A 331 12.52 21.90 -26.48
CA TYR A 331 12.79 22.76 -25.32
C TYR A 331 13.87 23.79 -25.65
N VAL A 332 13.64 25.03 -25.24
CA VAL A 332 14.59 26.13 -25.30
C VAL A 332 14.67 26.73 -23.90
N ASN A 333 15.75 26.43 -23.18
CA ASN A 333 15.89 26.73 -21.74
C ASN A 333 14.74 26.10 -20.91
N ASN A 334 13.99 26.92 -20.16
CA ASN A 334 12.83 26.52 -19.36
C ASN A 334 11.50 26.68 -20.11
N LYS A 335 11.55 26.98 -21.41
CA LYS A 335 10.38 27.16 -22.28
C LYS A 335 10.30 26.02 -23.29
N ILE A 336 9.10 25.79 -23.81
CA ILE A 336 8.85 24.88 -24.91
C ILE A 336 8.49 25.68 -26.15
N LEU A 337 9.13 25.35 -27.27
CA LEU A 337 8.79 25.91 -28.57
C LEU A 337 7.59 25.14 -29.11
N VAL A 338 6.47 25.82 -29.30
CA VAL A 338 5.22 25.25 -29.82
C VAL A 338 4.91 25.89 -31.17
N GLU A 339 4.57 25.06 -32.14
CA GLU A 339 4.00 25.49 -33.43
C GLU A 339 2.47 25.34 -33.34
N TYR A 340 1.73 26.42 -33.51
CA TYR A 340 0.26 26.38 -33.42
C TYR A 340 -0.36 25.75 -34.67
N ASP A 341 -1.43 25.00 -34.47
CA ASP A 341 -2.09 24.28 -35.57
C ASP A 341 -2.91 25.24 -36.47
N ALA A 342 -3.56 26.24 -35.89
CA ALA A 342 -4.47 27.16 -36.60
C ALA A 342 -3.94 28.60 -36.75
N LEU A 343 -2.99 29.03 -35.92
CA LEU A 343 -2.47 30.41 -35.94
C LEU A 343 -1.32 30.59 -36.95
N LYS A 344 -1.25 31.75 -37.58
CA LYS A 344 -0.23 32.12 -38.56
C LYS A 344 0.69 33.22 -38.03
N ALA A 345 1.93 33.24 -38.52
CA ALA A 345 2.84 34.35 -38.30
C ALA A 345 2.45 35.58 -39.13
N ASP A 346 3.14 36.71 -38.94
CA ASP A 346 2.89 37.98 -39.65
C ASP A 346 2.90 37.88 -41.19
N ASP A 347 3.51 36.82 -41.73
CA ASP A 347 3.52 36.55 -43.17
C ASP A 347 2.22 35.89 -43.69
N GLU A 348 1.29 35.55 -42.80
CA GLU A 348 0.00 34.87 -43.05
C GLU A 348 0.12 33.50 -43.74
N ILE A 349 1.35 32.99 -43.87
CA ILE A 349 1.66 31.77 -44.63
C ILE A 349 2.18 30.70 -43.67
N THR A 350 3.17 31.06 -42.84
CA THR A 350 3.83 30.13 -41.96
C THR A 350 3.06 29.94 -40.65
N PRO A 351 3.00 28.72 -40.09
CA PRO A 351 2.42 28.50 -38.77
C PRO A 351 3.16 29.33 -37.71
N LEU A 352 2.40 29.95 -36.80
CA LEU A 352 2.97 30.71 -35.70
C LEU A 352 3.77 29.76 -34.80
N THR A 353 4.99 30.16 -34.45
CA THR A 353 5.84 29.40 -33.53
C THR A 353 6.33 30.28 -32.40
N GLU A 354 6.06 29.88 -31.15
CA GLU A 354 6.40 30.68 -29.97
C GLU A 354 7.07 29.86 -28.88
N ALA A 355 7.93 30.52 -28.09
CA ALA A 355 8.57 29.93 -26.92
C ALA A 355 7.73 30.22 -25.67
N ILE A 356 7.01 29.21 -25.20
CA ILE A 356 6.01 29.31 -24.13
C ILE A 356 6.56 28.71 -22.83
N GLU A 357 6.25 29.33 -21.70
CA GLU A 357 6.58 28.76 -20.39
C GLU A 357 5.79 27.48 -20.16
N VAL A 358 6.45 26.44 -19.65
CA VAL A 358 5.86 25.10 -19.53
C VAL A 358 4.56 25.09 -18.69
N GLN A 359 4.41 26.03 -17.76
CA GLN A 359 3.21 26.18 -16.93
C GLN A 359 1.95 26.61 -17.73
N HIS A 360 2.12 27.20 -18.90
CA HIS A 360 1.04 27.60 -19.80
C HIS A 360 0.76 26.55 -20.88
N VAL A 361 1.38 25.37 -20.78
CA VAL A 361 1.23 24.27 -21.74
C VAL A 361 0.71 23.03 -21.02
N ARG A 362 -0.34 22.43 -21.59
CA ARG A 362 -0.89 21.14 -21.18
C ARG A 362 -0.90 20.17 -22.37
N PRO A 363 -0.93 18.83 -22.17
CA PRO A 363 -1.24 17.92 -23.28
C PRO A 363 -2.62 18.25 -23.88
N CYS A 364 -3.01 17.64 -24.99
CA CYS A 364 -4.42 17.68 -25.39
C CYS A 364 -5.27 16.84 -24.43
N PRO A 365 -6.53 17.23 -24.14
CA PRO A 365 -7.43 16.39 -23.36
C PRO A 365 -7.73 15.09 -24.08
N PRO A 366 -8.07 14.02 -23.34
CA PRO A 366 -8.44 12.74 -23.93
C PRO A 366 -9.65 12.95 -24.84
N ASP A 367 -9.59 12.40 -26.04
CA ASP A 367 -10.71 12.44 -26.99
C ASP A 367 -11.77 11.44 -26.52
N ILE A 368 -12.74 11.93 -25.75
CA ILE A 368 -13.87 11.15 -25.23
C ILE A 368 -15.10 11.52 -26.07
N PRO A 369 -15.52 10.66 -27.02
CA PRO A 369 -16.67 10.97 -27.86
C PRO A 369 -17.95 11.03 -27.02
N VAL A 370 -18.78 12.04 -27.26
CA VAL A 370 -20.05 12.23 -26.55
C VAL A 370 -21.21 11.78 -27.44
N THR A 371 -21.46 10.47 -27.50
CA THR A 371 -22.45 9.90 -28.44
C THR A 371 -23.91 10.18 -28.07
N SER A 372 -24.20 10.46 -26.80
CA SER A 372 -25.55 10.72 -26.29
C SER A 372 -26.00 12.18 -26.40
N GLY A 373 -25.13 13.07 -26.90
CA GLY A 373 -25.32 14.51 -26.81
C GLY A 373 -25.03 15.08 -25.42
N PHE A 374 -24.97 16.41 -25.33
CA PHE A 374 -24.77 17.14 -24.07
C PHE A 374 -26.10 17.47 -23.38
N ASN A 375 -26.08 17.55 -22.06
CA ASN A 375 -27.23 17.91 -21.24
C ASN A 375 -27.18 19.37 -20.80
N LEU A 376 -28.35 19.89 -20.40
CA LEU A 376 -28.44 21.19 -19.74
C LEU A 376 -27.55 21.20 -18.49
N LEU A 377 -26.78 22.29 -18.31
CA LEU A 377 -25.80 22.51 -17.24
C LEU A 377 -24.50 21.70 -17.33
N ASP A 378 -24.30 20.90 -18.39
CA ASP A 378 -22.98 20.29 -18.61
C ASP A 378 -21.94 21.40 -18.87
N GLU A 379 -20.77 21.27 -18.24
CA GLU A 379 -19.62 22.13 -18.50
C GLU A 379 -18.82 21.57 -19.68
N VAL A 380 -18.54 22.43 -20.66
CA VAL A 380 -17.97 22.06 -21.96
C VAL A 380 -16.83 23.01 -22.34
N ASP A 381 -15.91 22.52 -23.15
CA ASP A 381 -15.02 23.38 -23.93
C ASP A 381 -15.65 23.59 -25.31
N ALA A 382 -15.87 24.84 -25.70
CA ALA A 382 -16.38 25.21 -27.01
C ALA A 382 -15.26 25.76 -27.90
N CYS A 383 -15.15 25.24 -29.13
CA CYS A 383 -14.19 25.71 -30.11
C CYS A 383 -14.70 26.99 -30.79
N TRP A 384 -14.04 28.11 -30.49
CA TRP A 384 -14.39 29.43 -31.02
C TRP A 384 -13.12 30.27 -31.22
N ASN A 385 -13.01 30.97 -32.35
CA ASN A 385 -11.83 31.76 -32.74
C ASN A 385 -10.51 30.98 -32.58
N ASP A 386 -10.47 29.75 -33.13
CA ASP A 386 -9.31 28.86 -33.13
C ASP A 386 -8.81 28.39 -31.76
N GLY A 387 -9.57 28.67 -30.69
CA GLY A 387 -9.28 28.25 -29.32
C GLY A 387 -10.45 27.51 -28.66
N TRP A 388 -10.15 26.75 -27.61
CA TRP A 388 -11.12 26.10 -26.75
C TRP A 388 -11.44 26.98 -25.53
N TRP A 389 -12.72 27.25 -25.32
CA TRP A 389 -13.24 28.14 -24.28
C TRP A 389 -14.19 27.40 -23.34
N VAL A 390 -14.00 27.58 -22.03
CA VAL A 390 -14.85 26.95 -21.01
C VAL A 390 -16.22 27.63 -20.97
N GLY A 391 -17.28 26.85 -21.10
CA GLY A 391 -18.65 27.32 -21.03
C GLY A 391 -19.60 26.27 -20.44
N VAL A 392 -20.86 26.66 -20.26
CA VAL A 392 -21.91 25.77 -19.71
C VAL A 392 -23.07 25.70 -20.69
N ILE A 393 -23.59 24.50 -20.93
CA ILE A 393 -24.77 24.30 -21.77
C ILE A 393 -25.99 24.96 -21.11
N SER A 394 -26.48 26.04 -21.71
CA SER A 394 -27.62 26.81 -21.22
C SER A 394 -28.94 26.42 -21.87
N LYS A 395 -28.90 25.84 -23.09
CA LYS A 395 -30.07 25.27 -23.79
C LYS A 395 -29.63 24.12 -24.71
N VAL A 396 -30.49 23.11 -24.84
CA VAL A 396 -30.33 22.01 -25.80
C VAL A 396 -31.40 22.18 -26.89
N ASN A 397 -30.96 22.46 -28.12
CA ASN A 397 -31.83 22.68 -29.27
C ASN A 397 -31.96 21.38 -30.09
N SER A 398 -32.92 21.32 -31.02
CA SER A 398 -33.06 20.19 -31.95
C SER A 398 -31.92 20.17 -32.98
N GLY A 399 -31.54 18.96 -33.41
CA GLY A 399 -30.50 18.74 -34.43
C GLY A 399 -29.07 18.88 -33.90
N ASP A 400 -28.80 18.38 -32.69
CA ASP A 400 -27.48 18.34 -32.06
C ASP A 400 -26.78 19.72 -32.00
N ARG A 401 -27.58 20.75 -31.69
CA ARG A 401 -27.12 22.12 -31.47
C ARG A 401 -27.38 22.55 -30.04
N TYR A 402 -26.43 23.27 -29.49
CA TYR A 402 -26.42 23.64 -28.07
C TYR A 402 -26.11 25.12 -27.91
N MET A 403 -26.83 25.79 -27.02
CA MET A 403 -26.43 27.11 -26.57
C MET A 403 -25.45 26.95 -25.42
N VAL A 404 -24.31 27.61 -25.53
CA VAL A 404 -23.26 27.64 -24.50
C VAL A 404 -23.18 29.04 -23.93
N TYR A 405 -23.27 29.14 -22.60
CA TYR A 405 -23.08 30.35 -21.84
C TYR A 405 -21.64 30.46 -21.33
N PHE A 406 -20.95 31.55 -21.68
CA PHE A 406 -19.60 31.85 -21.23
C PHE A 406 -19.66 32.79 -20.03
N ARG A 407 -19.19 32.32 -18.86
CA ARG A 407 -19.26 33.10 -17.61
C ARG A 407 -18.39 34.35 -17.65
N SER A 408 -17.24 34.29 -18.33
CA SER A 408 -16.27 35.38 -18.40
C SER A 408 -16.78 36.58 -19.21
N SER A 409 -17.48 36.35 -20.33
CA SER A 409 -18.02 37.42 -21.18
C SER A 409 -19.51 37.69 -20.96
N THR A 410 -20.22 36.84 -20.21
CA THR A 410 -21.68 36.86 -20.03
C THR A 410 -22.47 36.69 -21.34
N GLU A 411 -21.87 36.08 -22.35
CA GLU A 411 -22.46 35.85 -23.67
C GLU A 411 -23.01 34.42 -23.80
N GLU A 412 -23.98 34.23 -24.71
CA GLU A 412 -24.56 32.93 -25.05
C GLU A 412 -24.46 32.75 -26.57
N THR A 413 -23.80 31.68 -27.03
CA THR A 413 -23.58 31.40 -28.47
C THR A 413 -23.99 29.97 -28.79
N GLU A 414 -24.47 29.75 -30.01
CA GLU A 414 -24.90 28.44 -30.49
C GLU A 414 -23.77 27.68 -31.16
N PHE A 415 -23.58 26.42 -30.78
CA PHE A 415 -22.55 25.53 -31.30
C PHE A 415 -23.16 24.22 -31.80
N GLY A 416 -22.58 23.67 -32.87
CA GLY A 416 -22.84 22.29 -33.26
C GLY A 416 -22.11 21.30 -32.35
N HIS A 417 -22.56 20.05 -32.34
CA HIS A 417 -21.97 18.98 -31.55
C HIS A 417 -20.45 18.84 -31.72
N GLU A 418 -19.94 18.89 -32.95
CA GLU A 418 -18.51 18.73 -33.27
C GLU A 418 -17.63 19.89 -32.80
N GLN A 419 -18.23 21.02 -32.43
CA GLN A 419 -17.53 22.19 -31.90
C GLN A 419 -17.43 22.16 -30.37
N LEU A 420 -17.98 21.13 -29.73
CA LEU A 420 -18.02 20.98 -28.28
C LEU A 420 -17.31 19.71 -27.85
N ARG A 421 -16.66 19.78 -26.69
CA ARG A 421 -16.16 18.60 -25.96
C ARG A 421 -16.43 18.78 -24.48
N LEU A 422 -16.39 17.68 -23.73
CA LEU A 422 -16.51 17.76 -22.27
C LEU A 422 -15.37 18.56 -21.67
N HIS A 423 -15.70 19.47 -20.74
CA HIS A 423 -14.70 20.24 -20.04
C HIS A 423 -13.90 19.35 -19.08
N CYS A 424 -12.57 19.46 -19.14
CA CYS A 424 -11.64 18.76 -18.28
C CYS A 424 -10.55 19.74 -17.79
N ASP A 425 -10.23 19.68 -16.50
CA ASP A 425 -9.17 20.46 -15.88
C ASP A 425 -7.85 19.70 -15.90
N TRP A 426 -6.75 20.38 -16.21
CA TRP A 426 -5.40 19.81 -16.09
C TRP A 426 -4.80 20.21 -14.74
N VAL A 427 -4.84 19.31 -13.76
CA VAL A 427 -4.41 19.58 -12.38
C VAL A 427 -3.39 18.54 -11.94
N GLY A 428 -2.24 18.98 -11.42
CA GLY A 428 -1.20 18.08 -10.92
C GLY A 428 -0.67 17.11 -11.98
N GLY A 429 -0.76 17.50 -13.26
CA GLY A 429 -0.36 16.69 -14.40
C GLY A 429 -1.33 15.57 -14.77
N ARG A 430 -2.61 15.73 -14.45
CA ARG A 430 -3.70 14.83 -14.86
C ARG A 430 -4.92 15.59 -15.33
N TRP A 431 -5.71 14.93 -16.17
CA TRP A 431 -7.05 15.37 -16.53
C TRP A 431 -8.06 14.98 -15.45
N MET A 432 -8.75 15.97 -14.93
CA MET A 432 -9.80 15.86 -13.93
C MET A 432 -11.10 16.37 -14.55
N ARG A 433 -12.22 15.74 -14.21
CA ARG A 433 -13.52 16.29 -14.62
C ARG A 433 -14.02 17.23 -13.52
N ALA A 434 -14.55 18.38 -13.90
CA ALA A 434 -15.38 19.17 -13.00
C ALA A 434 -16.58 18.29 -12.59
N SER A 435 -16.64 17.91 -11.31
CA SER A 435 -17.79 17.17 -10.80
C SER A 435 -19.01 18.07 -10.83
N LEU A 436 -20.13 17.57 -11.36
CA LEU A 436 -21.49 18.08 -11.15
C LEU A 436 -21.87 17.98 -9.66
N VAL A 437 -21.17 18.75 -8.82
CA VAL A 437 -21.49 19.00 -7.42
C VAL A 437 -21.06 20.44 -7.12
N CYS A 438 -22.03 21.35 -7.25
CA CYS A 438 -22.18 22.57 -6.49
C CYS A 438 -20.89 23.33 -6.08
N CYS A 439 -20.66 24.46 -6.74
CA CYS A 439 -20.54 25.78 -6.12
C CYS A 439 -20.15 25.81 -4.62
N ILE A 440 -18.90 25.53 -4.23
CA ILE A 440 -18.31 26.11 -3.00
C ILE A 440 -16.80 26.29 -3.21
N PHE A 441 -16.40 27.39 -3.84
CA PHE A 441 -15.33 28.21 -3.29
C PHE A 441 -15.98 29.56 -2.97
N PRO A 442 -16.09 29.98 -1.70
CA PRO A 442 -16.32 31.38 -1.42
C PRO A 442 -15.04 32.13 -1.78
N GLU A 443 -15.19 33.22 -2.52
CA GLU A 443 -14.23 34.30 -2.54
C GLU A 443 -13.88 34.68 -1.09
N PHE A 444 -12.58 34.62 -0.75
CA PHE A 444 -11.76 35.62 -0.05
C PHE A 444 -10.51 34.97 0.57
#